data_AF-A0A2K1EPZ6-F1
#
_entry.id   AF-A0A2K1EPZ6-F1
#
_cell.length_a   1.000
_cell.length_b   1.000
_cell.length_c   1.000
_cell.angle_alpha   90.00
_cell.angle_beta   90.00
_cell.angle_gamma   90.00
#
_symmetry.space_group_name_H-M   'P 1'
#
loop_
_entity.id
_entity.type
_entity.pdbx_description
1 polymer ?
#
loop_
_entity_poly.entity_id
_entity_poly.type
_entity_poly.pdbx_seq_one_letter_code
_entity_poly.pdbx_strand_id
1 'polypeptide(L)'
;MKIRLLVCLMLVLSLASAHSNSTSAQAQTPIHLKVNDHYVLYTYPASPFVDKKGRLLIPLQAAEDILGGKVTYNAANKTASVDLLGRNVAATIGSPEISVNGEPVTMDTVPIMLSNTMFLPVSILLTDTDAKMEWDTKRGLLKLRHDSFTESPVLMRFKGQDLAQVIDANAFDLTSFDWDRKKGLLNIYAMYESSLSPASRQIDFNPLIIYSKGTYSVNPYSKPSMFYKVKITSPGNLVYTRNIDTIDADKDYIKYITSVGRLIQ
;
A
#
# COMPACT_ATOMS: atom_id res chain seq x y z
N MET A 1 -61.66 16.00 63.63
CA MET A 1 -60.74 17.10 63.24
C MET A 1 -59.46 16.54 62.65
N LYS A 2 -59.26 16.77 61.34
CA LYS A 2 -58.01 17.03 60.57
C LYS A 2 -58.00 16.27 59.24
N ILE A 3 -58.46 16.99 58.21
CA ILE A 3 -58.29 16.76 56.78
C ILE A 3 -56.86 17.20 56.39
N ARG A 4 -56.14 16.40 55.60
CA ARG A 4 -55.02 16.78 54.69
C ARG A 4 -55.00 15.75 53.56
N LEU A 5 -55.45 16.02 52.33
CA LEU A 5 -54.94 16.91 51.27
C LEU A 5 -53.59 16.46 50.66
N LEU A 6 -53.71 15.82 49.47
CA LEU A 6 -52.93 16.02 48.23
C LEU A 6 -51.45 15.59 48.16
N VAL A 7 -51.07 14.82 47.13
CA VAL A 7 -50.28 15.26 45.95
C VAL A 7 -49.83 14.04 45.12
N CYS A 8 -50.20 14.06 43.85
CA CYS A 8 -49.72 13.20 42.76
C CYS A 8 -48.21 13.34 42.54
N LEU A 9 -47.51 12.23 42.29
CA LEU A 9 -46.31 12.24 41.47
C LEU A 9 -46.19 10.91 40.70
N MET A 10 -46.80 10.88 39.50
CA MET A 10 -46.50 9.86 38.50
C MET A 10 -45.07 10.09 38.00
N LEU A 11 -44.14 9.23 38.40
CA LEU A 11 -42.80 9.19 37.84
C LEU A 11 -42.79 8.23 36.64
N VAL A 12 -43.00 8.78 35.45
CA VAL A 12 -42.80 8.05 34.18
C VAL A 12 -41.30 7.92 33.96
N LEU A 13 -40.74 6.75 34.28
CA LEU A 13 -39.34 6.43 34.00
C LEU A 13 -39.22 6.01 32.53
N SER A 14 -38.79 6.95 31.69
CA SER A 14 -38.48 6.71 30.28
C SER A 14 -37.20 5.87 30.16
N LEU A 15 -37.32 4.65 29.64
CA LEU A 15 -36.18 3.86 29.18
C LEU A 15 -35.62 4.53 27.92
N ALA A 16 -34.56 5.30 28.07
CA ALA A 16 -33.76 5.75 26.95
C ALA A 16 -32.91 4.59 26.43
N SER A 17 -33.33 4.00 25.30
CA SER A 17 -32.55 3.00 24.57
C SER A 17 -31.26 3.63 24.04
N ALA A 18 -30.15 3.37 24.71
CA ALA A 18 -28.81 3.76 24.26
C ALA A 18 -28.47 2.97 22.97
N HIS A 19 -28.75 3.58 21.82
CA HIS A 19 -28.27 3.08 20.53
C HIS A 19 -26.77 3.33 20.47
N SER A 20 -26.00 2.30 20.82
CA SER A 20 -24.54 2.30 20.65
C SER A 20 -24.27 2.21 19.15
N ASN A 21 -24.12 3.37 18.50
CA ASN A 21 -23.59 3.46 17.14
C ASN A 21 -22.15 2.96 17.17
N SER A 22 -21.96 1.67 16.92
CA SER A 22 -20.66 1.09 16.69
C SER A 22 -20.21 1.52 15.30
N THR A 23 -19.46 2.62 15.21
CA THR A 23 -18.74 2.94 13.98
C THR A 23 -17.69 1.87 13.76
N SER A 24 -17.91 1.00 12.78
CA SER A 24 -16.91 0.04 12.34
C SER A 24 -15.66 0.81 11.87
N ALA A 25 -14.53 0.58 12.54
CA ALA A 25 -13.25 1.06 12.05
C ALA A 25 -12.94 0.32 10.74
N GLN A 26 -12.59 1.06 9.69
CA GLN A 26 -12.22 0.46 8.41
C GLN A 26 -10.92 -0.34 8.59
N ALA A 27 -10.87 -1.56 8.06
CA ALA A 27 -9.73 -2.45 8.21
C ALA A 27 -8.50 -1.86 7.49
N GLN A 28 -7.38 -1.72 8.22
CA GLN A 28 -6.11 -1.27 7.65
C GLN A 28 -5.51 -2.35 6.76
N THR A 29 -5.03 -1.96 5.58
CA THR A 29 -4.31 -2.83 4.64
C THR A 29 -2.81 -2.77 4.93
N PRO A 30 -2.15 -3.90 5.25
CA PRO A 30 -0.69 -3.93 5.44
C PRO A 30 0.07 -3.57 4.17
N ILE A 31 1.25 -2.97 4.34
CA ILE A 31 2.19 -2.69 3.24
C ILE A 31 3.21 -3.81 3.17
N HIS A 32 3.23 -4.54 2.05
CA HIS A 32 4.07 -5.72 1.87
C HIS A 32 5.34 -5.50 1.04
N LEU A 33 5.46 -4.35 0.38
CA LEU A 33 6.57 -4.08 -0.53
C LEU A 33 7.13 -2.67 -0.34
N LYS A 34 8.45 -2.57 -0.20
CA LYS A 34 9.23 -1.34 -0.31
C LYS A 34 10.27 -1.53 -1.43
N VAL A 35 10.26 -0.67 -2.43
CA VAL A 35 11.18 -0.71 -3.57
C VAL A 35 12.02 0.55 -3.55
N ASN A 36 13.34 0.39 -3.41
CA ASN A 36 14.26 1.45 -3.04
C ASN A 36 13.75 2.19 -1.79
N ASP A 37 13.37 3.46 -1.90
CA ASP A 37 12.86 4.25 -0.78
C ASP A 37 11.32 4.39 -0.79
N HIS A 38 10.64 3.72 -1.73
CA HIS A 38 9.20 3.83 -1.95
C HIS A 38 8.43 2.64 -1.40
N TYR A 39 7.53 2.89 -0.46
CA TYR A 39 6.49 1.95 -0.04
C TYR A 39 5.40 1.86 -1.09
N VAL A 40 4.93 0.64 -1.37
CA VAL A 40 3.90 0.37 -2.38
C VAL A 40 2.58 0.04 -1.69
N LEU A 41 1.65 0.96 -1.77
CA LEU A 41 0.28 0.85 -1.25
C LEU A 41 -0.62 0.40 -2.40
N TYR A 42 -0.91 -0.89 -2.45
CA TYR A 42 -1.62 -1.52 -3.56
C TYR A 42 -3.14 -1.44 -3.37
N THR A 43 -3.87 -0.84 -4.30
CA THR A 43 -5.32 -0.57 -4.14
C THR A 43 -6.24 -1.37 -5.06
N TYR A 44 -5.74 -1.85 -6.21
CA TYR A 44 -6.54 -2.59 -7.20
C TYR A 44 -5.67 -3.46 -8.12
N PRO A 45 -6.11 -4.68 -8.52
CA PRO A 45 -7.39 -5.32 -8.17
C PRO A 45 -7.36 -6.12 -6.85
N ALA A 46 -6.18 -6.52 -6.37
CA ALA A 46 -5.98 -7.16 -5.08
C ALA A 46 -4.55 -6.96 -4.58
N SER A 47 -4.38 -6.73 -3.28
CA SER A 47 -3.08 -6.50 -2.66
C SER A 47 -2.17 -7.74 -2.74
N PRO A 48 -0.84 -7.57 -2.80
CA PRO A 48 0.11 -8.64 -2.50
C PRO A 48 -0.24 -9.32 -1.18
N PHE A 49 0.06 -10.61 -1.07
CA PHE A 49 -0.17 -11.37 0.16
C PHE A 49 0.87 -12.49 0.32
N VAL A 50 1.07 -12.91 1.55
CA VAL A 50 1.92 -14.06 1.88
C VAL A 50 1.06 -15.32 1.90
N ASP A 51 1.42 -16.33 1.10
CA ASP A 51 0.69 -17.59 1.07
C ASP A 51 1.02 -18.50 2.26
N LYS A 52 0.38 -19.68 2.30
CA LYS A 52 0.59 -20.70 3.35
C LYS A 52 2.02 -21.27 3.37
N LYS A 53 2.81 -21.05 2.32
CA LYS A 53 4.21 -21.48 2.19
C LYS A 53 5.19 -20.36 2.57
N GLY A 54 4.69 -19.19 2.99
CA GLY A 54 5.53 -18.05 3.33
C GLY A 54 6.11 -17.36 2.09
N ARG A 55 5.49 -17.49 0.92
CA ARG A 55 5.89 -16.80 -0.31
C ARG A 55 5.08 -15.53 -0.44
N LEU A 56 5.73 -14.39 -0.65
CA LEU A 56 5.05 -13.15 -1.01
C LEU A 56 4.67 -13.22 -2.49
N LEU A 57 3.38 -13.36 -2.76
CA LEU A 57 2.85 -13.28 -4.11
C LEU A 57 2.49 -11.84 -4.44
N ILE A 58 2.98 -11.36 -5.57
CA ILE A 58 2.64 -10.04 -6.12
C ILE A 58 1.79 -10.21 -7.38
N PRO A 59 0.87 -9.27 -7.65
CA PRO A 59 0.16 -9.25 -8.92
C PRO A 59 1.16 -8.94 -10.05
N LEU A 60 1.00 -9.62 -11.18
CA LEU A 60 1.95 -9.57 -12.30
C LEU A 60 2.24 -8.15 -12.78
N GLN A 61 1.23 -7.29 -12.76
CA GLN A 61 1.37 -5.88 -13.14
C GLN A 61 2.35 -5.10 -12.25
N ALA A 62 2.53 -5.47 -10.98
CA ALA A 62 3.51 -4.81 -10.11
C ALA A 62 4.95 -5.09 -10.58
N ALA A 63 5.20 -6.25 -11.19
CA ALA A 63 6.51 -6.55 -11.78
C ALA A 63 6.86 -5.61 -12.94
N GLU A 64 5.85 -5.18 -13.71
CA GLU A 64 6.04 -4.19 -14.78
C GLU A 64 6.07 -2.76 -14.23
N ASP A 65 4.99 -2.34 -13.56
CA ASP A 65 4.77 -0.94 -13.18
C ASP A 65 5.77 -0.45 -12.12
N ILE A 66 6.13 -1.31 -11.16
CA ILE A 66 6.96 -0.93 -10.01
C ILE A 66 8.42 -1.40 -10.17
N LEU A 67 8.64 -2.61 -10.70
CA LEU A 67 9.98 -3.18 -10.83
C LEU A 67 10.60 -2.96 -12.22
N GLY A 68 9.83 -2.50 -13.20
CA GLY A 68 10.32 -2.19 -14.55
C GLY A 68 10.54 -3.42 -15.45
N GLY A 69 9.95 -4.55 -15.11
CA GLY A 69 9.99 -5.76 -15.93
C GLY A 69 9.12 -5.65 -17.18
N LYS A 70 9.37 -6.51 -18.16
CA LYS A 70 8.50 -6.68 -19.34
C LYS A 70 7.61 -7.89 -19.10
N VAL A 71 6.30 -7.66 -19.11
CA VAL A 71 5.31 -8.68 -18.83
C VAL A 71 4.52 -9.01 -20.10
N THR A 72 4.33 -10.29 -20.36
CA THR A 72 3.33 -10.77 -21.32
C THR A 72 2.43 -11.80 -20.66
N TYR A 73 1.15 -11.79 -21.01
CA TYR A 73 0.18 -12.78 -20.52
C TYR A 73 -0.66 -13.30 -21.68
N ASN A 74 -0.72 -14.62 -21.82
CA ASN A 74 -1.57 -15.32 -22.77
C ASN A 74 -2.73 -15.96 -22.01
N ALA A 75 -3.92 -15.36 -22.16
CA ALA A 75 -5.13 -15.81 -21.49
C ALA A 75 -5.62 -17.20 -21.94
N ALA A 76 -5.43 -17.55 -23.22
CA ALA A 76 -5.84 -18.85 -23.76
C ALA A 76 -5.07 -20.00 -23.09
N ASN A 77 -3.77 -19.79 -22.90
CA ASN A 77 -2.88 -20.78 -22.30
C ASN A 77 -2.73 -20.61 -20.78
N LYS A 78 -3.29 -19.53 -20.20
CA LYS A 78 -3.10 -19.15 -18.78
C LYS A 78 -1.62 -19.07 -18.39
N THR A 79 -0.81 -18.54 -19.31
CA THR A 79 0.65 -18.42 -19.16
C THR A 79 1.06 -16.96 -19.08
N ALA A 80 2.04 -16.67 -18.26
CA ALA A 80 2.73 -15.39 -18.22
C ALA A 80 4.21 -15.57 -18.50
N SER A 81 4.83 -14.58 -19.13
CA SER A 81 6.28 -14.42 -19.18
C SER A 81 6.66 -13.07 -18.58
N VAL A 82 7.68 -13.05 -17.73
CA VAL A 82 8.25 -11.84 -17.12
C VAL A 82 9.74 -11.82 -17.42
N ASP A 83 10.21 -10.77 -18.09
CA ASP A 83 11.64 -10.47 -18.20
C ASP A 83 11.95 -9.31 -17.26
N LEU A 84 12.71 -9.59 -16.21
CA LEU A 84 13.10 -8.61 -15.20
C LEU A 84 14.59 -8.81 -14.89
N LEU A 85 15.38 -7.74 -15.05
CA LEU A 85 16.84 -7.77 -14.82
C LEU A 85 17.55 -8.88 -15.60
N GLY A 86 17.10 -9.18 -16.83
CA GLY A 86 17.67 -10.23 -17.67
C GLY A 86 17.29 -11.66 -17.24
N ARG A 87 16.43 -11.81 -16.23
CA ARG A 87 15.84 -13.10 -15.84
C ARG A 87 14.46 -13.23 -16.49
N ASN A 88 14.35 -14.17 -17.42
CA ASN A 88 13.09 -14.51 -18.06
C ASN A 88 12.40 -15.66 -17.31
N VAL A 89 11.20 -15.41 -16.80
CA VAL A 89 10.38 -16.39 -16.08
C VAL A 89 9.10 -16.63 -16.85
N ALA A 90 8.85 -17.86 -17.28
CA ALA A 90 7.56 -18.28 -17.83
C ALA A 90 6.83 -19.20 -16.85
N ALA A 91 5.59 -18.87 -16.54
CA ALA A 91 4.79 -19.58 -15.53
C ALA A 91 3.36 -19.80 -16.00
N THR A 92 2.77 -20.94 -15.58
CA THR A 92 1.38 -21.30 -15.88
C THR A 92 0.56 -21.29 -14.59
N ILE A 93 -0.64 -20.72 -14.63
CA ILE A 93 -1.53 -20.68 -13.46
C ILE A 93 -1.83 -22.10 -12.98
N GLY A 94 -1.63 -22.34 -11.68
CA GLY A 94 -1.85 -23.63 -11.02
C GLY A 94 -0.72 -24.66 -11.19
N SER A 95 0.32 -24.35 -11.96
CA SER A 95 1.48 -25.23 -12.13
C SER A 95 2.62 -24.85 -11.19
N PRO A 96 3.22 -25.79 -10.45
CA PRO A 96 4.47 -25.55 -9.72
C PRO A 96 5.70 -25.57 -10.66
N GLU A 97 5.57 -26.17 -11.84
CA GLU A 97 6.61 -26.19 -12.87
C GLU A 97 6.58 -24.88 -13.67
N ILE A 98 7.73 -24.23 -13.72
CA ILE A 98 7.99 -22.99 -14.46
C ILE A 98 9.24 -23.16 -15.34
N SER A 99 9.48 -22.21 -16.23
CA SER A 99 10.74 -22.07 -16.94
C SER A 99 11.44 -20.79 -16.51
N VAL A 100 12.74 -20.87 -16.24
CA VAL A 100 13.62 -19.74 -15.96
C VAL A 100 14.73 -19.75 -17.00
N ASN A 101 14.82 -18.72 -17.83
CA ASN A 101 15.80 -18.62 -18.93
C ASN A 101 15.80 -19.85 -19.85
N GLY A 102 14.63 -20.48 -20.05
CA GLY A 102 14.47 -21.69 -20.85
C GLY A 102 14.59 -22.99 -20.07
N GLU A 103 15.15 -22.98 -18.86
CA GLU A 103 15.37 -24.18 -18.05
C GLU A 103 14.20 -24.46 -17.10
N PRO A 104 13.77 -25.73 -16.92
CA PRO A 104 12.68 -26.07 -16.02
C PRO A 104 13.09 -25.91 -14.55
N VAL A 105 12.21 -25.29 -13.75
CA VAL A 105 12.36 -25.13 -12.30
C VAL A 105 11.03 -25.47 -11.62
N THR A 106 11.09 -26.12 -10.46
CA THR A 106 9.90 -26.45 -9.66
C THR A 106 9.82 -25.56 -8.43
N MET A 107 8.68 -24.89 -8.24
CA MET A 107 8.35 -24.11 -7.06
C MET A 107 7.63 -24.96 -6.01
N ASP A 108 7.67 -24.52 -4.75
CA ASP A 108 6.89 -25.11 -3.65
C ASP A 108 5.50 -24.50 -3.46
N THR A 109 5.15 -23.56 -4.35
CA THR A 109 3.85 -22.92 -4.49
C THR A 109 3.50 -22.83 -5.98
N VAL A 110 2.33 -22.28 -6.31
CA VAL A 110 1.85 -22.14 -7.68
C VAL A 110 1.47 -20.70 -7.98
N PRO A 111 1.60 -20.23 -9.22
CA PRO A 111 0.98 -18.98 -9.62
C PRO A 111 -0.55 -19.13 -9.53
N ILE A 112 -1.24 -18.10 -9.09
CA ILE A 112 -2.70 -18.14 -8.93
C ILE A 112 -3.40 -17.04 -9.71
N MET A 113 -4.69 -17.22 -9.97
CA MET A 113 -5.59 -16.16 -10.43
C MET A 113 -6.36 -15.61 -9.23
N LEU A 114 -6.25 -14.31 -8.97
CA LEU A 114 -7.03 -13.61 -7.94
C LEU A 114 -7.53 -12.29 -8.52
N SER A 115 -8.82 -12.01 -8.39
CA SER A 115 -9.44 -10.78 -8.92
C SER A 115 -9.08 -10.48 -10.38
N ASN A 116 -9.07 -11.54 -11.22
CA ASN A 116 -8.73 -11.47 -12.65
C ASN A 116 -7.30 -10.97 -12.95
N THR A 117 -6.37 -11.09 -12.00
CA THR A 117 -4.94 -10.92 -12.24
C THR A 117 -4.16 -12.12 -11.76
N MET A 118 -3.08 -12.44 -12.49
CA MET A 118 -2.16 -13.50 -12.10
C MET A 118 -1.23 -13.01 -11.01
N PHE A 119 -1.01 -13.84 -10.01
CA PHE A 119 -0.08 -13.59 -8.92
C PHE A 119 1.07 -14.59 -8.99
N LEU A 120 2.29 -14.09 -8.78
CA LEU A 120 3.51 -14.89 -8.82
C LEU A 120 4.40 -14.55 -7.60
N PRO A 121 5.11 -15.52 -7.02
CA PRO A 121 6.09 -15.23 -5.98
C PRO A 121 7.16 -14.27 -6.48
N VAL A 122 7.33 -13.14 -5.81
CA VAL A 122 8.31 -12.12 -6.19
C VAL A 122 9.76 -12.65 -6.17
N SER A 123 10.07 -13.60 -5.28
CA SER A 123 11.39 -14.22 -5.22
C SER A 123 11.77 -14.88 -6.54
N ILE A 124 10.83 -15.54 -7.22
CA ILE A 124 11.11 -16.25 -8.47
C ILE A 124 11.56 -15.31 -9.59
N LEU A 125 11.07 -14.07 -9.55
CA LEU A 125 11.44 -13.01 -10.50
C LEU A 125 12.83 -12.42 -10.23
N LEU A 126 13.37 -12.57 -9.01
CA LEU A 126 14.56 -11.86 -8.55
C LEU A 126 15.69 -12.77 -8.06
N THR A 127 15.44 -14.06 -7.84
CA THR A 127 16.50 -15.03 -7.49
C THR A 127 17.60 -14.99 -8.56
N ASP A 128 18.86 -15.06 -8.12
CA ASP A 128 20.06 -14.98 -8.96
C ASP A 128 20.24 -13.68 -9.78
N THR A 129 19.42 -12.65 -9.52
CA THR A 129 19.68 -11.29 -10.02
C THR A 129 20.59 -10.53 -9.04
N ASP A 130 21.05 -9.35 -9.43
CA ASP A 130 21.80 -8.41 -8.59
C ASP A 130 20.90 -7.53 -7.70
N ALA A 131 19.57 -7.69 -7.77
CA ALA A 131 18.65 -7.01 -6.86
C ALA A 131 18.81 -7.52 -5.42
N LYS A 132 18.97 -6.59 -4.48
CA LYS A 132 19.01 -6.90 -3.05
C LYS A 132 17.61 -7.11 -2.52
N MET A 133 17.40 -8.21 -1.80
CA MET A 133 16.14 -8.55 -1.15
C MET A 133 16.34 -8.70 0.36
N GLU A 134 15.55 -7.99 1.15
CA GLU A 134 15.53 -8.09 2.61
C GLU A 134 14.09 -8.30 3.09
N TRP A 135 13.84 -9.41 3.80
CA TRP A 135 12.53 -9.72 4.35
C TRP A 135 12.45 -9.36 5.83
N ASP A 136 11.50 -8.49 6.18
CA ASP A 136 11.12 -8.22 7.56
C ASP A 136 9.96 -9.15 7.95
N THR A 137 10.29 -10.19 8.70
CA THR A 137 9.31 -11.20 9.15
C THR A 137 8.27 -10.64 10.10
N LYS A 138 8.60 -9.62 10.90
CA LYS A 138 7.68 -9.05 11.89
C LYS A 138 6.60 -8.22 11.20
N ARG A 139 6.98 -7.55 10.11
CA ARG A 139 6.08 -6.65 9.36
C ARG A 139 5.45 -7.34 8.15
N GLY A 140 6.01 -8.45 7.70
CA GLY A 140 5.64 -9.05 6.43
C GLY A 140 5.99 -8.13 5.25
N LEU A 141 7.09 -7.39 5.36
CA LEU A 141 7.55 -6.41 4.38
C LEU A 141 8.76 -6.94 3.64
N LEU A 142 8.68 -7.01 2.31
CA LEU A 142 9.84 -7.22 1.46
C LEU A 142 10.42 -5.87 1.04
N LYS A 143 11.69 -5.64 1.36
CA LYS A 143 12.47 -4.51 0.86
C LYS A 143 13.30 -4.97 -0.33
N LEU A 144 13.16 -4.29 -1.45
CA LEU A 144 13.90 -4.53 -2.68
C LEU A 144 14.77 -3.32 -2.99
N ARG A 145 16.04 -3.54 -3.35
CA ARG A 145 16.92 -2.45 -3.81
C ARG A 145 17.67 -2.84 -5.08
N HIS A 146 17.53 -1.99 -6.09
CA HIS A 146 18.29 -2.04 -7.33
C HIS A 146 18.16 -0.69 -8.05
N ASP A 147 19.22 -0.20 -8.69
CA ASP A 147 19.22 1.13 -9.32
C ASP A 147 18.19 1.23 -10.44
N SER A 148 18.03 0.15 -11.24
CA SER A 148 17.06 0.14 -12.35
C SER A 148 15.61 0.21 -11.90
N PHE A 149 15.27 -0.13 -10.65
CA PHE A 149 13.89 -0.01 -10.19
C PHE A 149 13.42 1.45 -10.19
N THR A 150 14.34 2.40 -9.98
CA THR A 150 14.05 3.84 -10.06
C THR A 150 13.58 4.24 -11.47
N GLU A 151 13.99 3.49 -12.48
CA GLU A 151 13.65 3.72 -13.89
C GLU A 151 12.33 3.02 -14.29
N SER A 152 11.61 2.42 -13.33
CA SER A 152 10.30 1.81 -13.60
C SER A 152 9.23 2.84 -13.95
N PRO A 153 8.16 2.45 -14.67
CA PRO A 153 7.11 3.37 -15.13
C PRO A 153 6.51 4.24 -14.01
N VAL A 154 6.32 3.67 -12.81
CA VAL A 154 5.75 4.40 -11.68
C VAL A 154 6.81 5.22 -10.95
N LEU A 155 8.00 4.67 -10.67
CA LEU A 155 9.00 5.37 -9.88
C LEU A 155 9.64 6.55 -10.64
N MET A 156 9.73 6.48 -11.97
CA MET A 156 10.16 7.61 -12.80
C MET A 156 9.25 8.83 -12.68
N ARG A 157 7.94 8.60 -12.54
CA ARG A 157 6.98 9.69 -12.33
C ARG A 157 7.20 10.37 -10.99
N PHE A 158 7.55 9.59 -9.95
CA PHE A 158 7.91 10.16 -8.66
C PHE A 158 9.18 10.99 -8.75
N LYS A 159 10.26 10.40 -9.29
CA LYS A 159 11.57 11.04 -9.45
C LYS A 159 11.47 12.38 -10.17
N GLY A 160 10.66 12.47 -11.23
CA GLY A 160 10.47 13.70 -11.98
C GLY A 160 9.72 14.82 -11.22
N GLN A 161 9.08 14.51 -10.10
CA GLN A 161 8.31 15.46 -9.28
C GLN A 161 8.94 15.73 -7.91
N ASP A 162 9.99 14.99 -7.56
CA ASP A 162 10.60 15.05 -6.25
C ASP A 162 11.68 16.14 -6.15
N LEU A 163 11.31 17.26 -5.54
CA LEU A 163 12.20 18.41 -5.32
C LEU A 163 12.63 18.54 -3.85
N ALA A 164 12.39 17.52 -3.02
CA ALA A 164 12.64 17.62 -1.59
C ALA A 164 14.13 17.64 -1.24
N GLN A 165 14.49 18.46 -0.26
CA GLN A 165 15.79 18.37 0.40
C GLN A 165 15.69 17.38 1.57
N VAL A 166 16.10 16.14 1.31
CA VAL A 166 15.97 15.03 2.26
C VAL A 166 17.03 15.12 3.36
N ILE A 167 16.59 15.09 4.61
CA ILE A 167 17.45 14.98 5.80
C ILE A 167 17.67 13.50 6.14
N ASP A 168 16.59 12.72 6.18
CA ASP A 168 16.63 11.28 6.47
C ASP A 168 15.54 10.56 5.66
N ALA A 169 15.96 9.75 4.69
CA ALA A 169 15.09 9.02 3.77
C ALA A 169 14.28 7.89 4.46
N ASN A 170 14.66 7.48 5.67
CA ASN A 170 14.08 6.33 6.37
C ASN A 170 13.54 6.69 7.77
N ALA A 171 13.28 7.98 8.02
CA ALA A 171 12.83 8.48 9.31
C ALA A 171 11.47 7.89 9.76
N PHE A 172 10.62 7.50 8.82
CA PHE A 172 9.30 6.94 9.10
C PHE A 172 9.11 5.61 8.39
N ASP A 173 8.63 4.64 9.14
CA ASP A 173 8.37 3.30 8.66
C ASP A 173 6.88 3.07 8.45
N LEU A 174 6.43 3.21 7.20
CA LEU A 174 5.02 3.07 6.83
C LEU A 174 4.58 1.61 6.98
N THR A 175 3.56 1.36 7.80
CA THR A 175 3.12 0.01 8.21
C THR A 175 1.90 -0.47 7.44
N SER A 176 0.90 0.40 7.33
CA SER A 176 -0.39 0.07 6.74
C SER A 176 -1.04 1.34 6.19
N PHE A 177 -2.11 1.17 5.43
CA PHE A 177 -2.90 2.27 4.94
C PHE A 177 -4.38 1.92 4.91
N ASP A 178 -5.22 2.94 4.81
CA ASP A 178 -6.63 2.81 4.55
C ASP A 178 -7.05 3.83 3.49
N TRP A 179 -7.85 3.38 2.52
CA TRP A 179 -8.36 4.22 1.44
C TRP A 179 -9.89 4.23 1.46
N ASP A 180 -10.47 5.24 2.11
CA ASP A 180 -11.92 5.47 2.14
C ASP A 180 -12.37 6.15 0.85
N ARG A 181 -12.71 5.32 -0.14
CA ARG A 181 -13.22 5.72 -1.46
C ARG A 181 -14.45 6.62 -1.38
N LYS A 182 -15.32 6.42 -0.39
CA LYS A 182 -16.56 7.19 -0.25
C LYS A 182 -16.29 8.60 0.25
N LYS A 183 -15.30 8.76 1.13
CA LYS A 183 -14.91 10.05 1.69
C LYS A 183 -13.78 10.74 0.94
N GLY A 184 -13.10 10.05 0.02
CA GLY A 184 -11.91 10.58 -0.63
C GLY A 184 -10.71 10.68 0.31
N LEU A 185 -10.65 9.89 1.39
CA LEU A 185 -9.60 10.00 2.41
C LEU A 185 -8.62 8.83 2.37
N LEU A 186 -7.34 9.16 2.11
CA LEU A 186 -6.21 8.25 2.27
C LEU A 186 -5.57 8.47 3.64
N ASN A 187 -5.53 7.41 4.44
CA ASN A 187 -4.78 7.35 5.69
C ASN A 187 -3.57 6.43 5.52
N ILE A 188 -2.38 6.91 5.88
CA ILE A 188 -1.14 6.13 5.92
C ILE A 188 -0.65 6.11 7.35
N TYR A 189 -0.48 4.90 7.89
CA TYR A 189 -0.01 4.68 9.26
C TYR A 189 1.48 4.39 9.23
N ALA A 190 2.21 4.95 10.19
CA ALA A 190 3.65 4.79 10.25
C ALA A 190 4.16 4.79 11.68
N MET A 191 5.32 4.15 11.84
CA MET A 191 6.12 4.18 13.06
C MET A 191 7.32 5.11 12.87
N TYR A 192 7.83 5.67 13.96
CA TYR A 192 9.04 6.48 13.96
C TYR A 192 9.75 6.37 15.31
N GLU A 193 11.06 6.60 15.32
CA GLU A 193 11.82 6.68 16.57
C GLU A 193 11.33 7.87 17.39
N SER A 194 10.94 7.65 18.64
CA SER A 194 10.33 8.71 19.46
C SER A 194 11.30 9.90 19.68
N SER A 195 12.62 9.67 19.59
CA SER A 195 13.64 10.72 19.61
C SER A 195 13.60 11.66 18.40
N LEU A 196 13.04 11.22 17.27
CA LEU A 196 12.92 12.03 16.05
C LEU A 196 11.75 13.02 16.09
N SER A 197 10.87 12.97 17.12
CA SER A 197 9.58 13.68 17.22
C SER A 197 9.50 14.96 16.38
N PRO A 198 9.07 14.84 15.11
CA PRO A 198 9.32 15.88 14.13
C PRO A 198 8.17 16.87 14.06
N ALA A 199 8.49 18.11 13.71
CA ALA A 199 7.45 19.07 13.38
C ALA A 199 6.72 18.60 12.12
N SER A 200 5.39 18.75 12.09
CA SER A 200 4.55 18.27 10.98
C SER A 200 5.01 18.76 9.60
N ARG A 201 5.64 19.94 9.52
CA ARG A 201 6.18 20.53 8.28
C ARG A 201 7.39 19.79 7.69
N GLN A 202 8.07 18.97 8.48
CA GLN A 202 9.27 18.21 8.07
C GLN A 202 8.94 16.77 7.65
N ILE A 203 7.73 16.31 7.96
CA ILE A 203 7.27 14.96 7.64
C ILE A 203 6.89 14.93 6.17
N ASP A 204 7.56 14.09 5.38
CA ASP A 204 7.26 13.94 3.96
C ASP A 204 6.93 12.50 3.61
N PHE A 205 5.65 12.25 3.35
CA PHE A 205 5.19 10.97 2.80
C PHE A 205 4.96 11.03 1.29
N ASN A 206 4.74 12.24 0.77
CA ASN A 206 4.36 12.60 -0.60
C ASN A 206 3.75 11.47 -1.45
N PRO A 207 2.55 10.95 -1.13
CA PRO A 207 2.00 9.84 -1.89
C PRO A 207 1.77 10.22 -3.36
N LEU A 208 2.37 9.47 -4.28
CA LEU A 208 2.10 9.54 -5.72
C LEU A 208 1.01 8.53 -6.06
N ILE A 209 -0.10 9.04 -6.58
CA ILE A 209 -1.29 8.27 -6.94
C ILE A 209 -1.25 7.97 -8.43
N ILE A 210 -1.36 6.70 -8.79
CA ILE A 210 -1.40 6.23 -10.18
C ILE A 210 -2.80 5.73 -10.51
N TYR A 211 -3.42 6.33 -11.51
CA TYR A 211 -4.78 5.98 -11.94
C TYR A 211 -4.75 5.01 -13.12
N SER A 212 -5.86 4.29 -13.33
CA SER A 212 -5.96 3.24 -14.34
C SER A 212 -5.90 3.75 -15.78
N LYS A 213 -6.27 5.01 -16.02
CA LYS A 213 -6.09 5.69 -17.31
C LYS A 213 -4.67 6.20 -17.58
N GLY A 214 -3.73 5.93 -16.68
CA GLY A 214 -2.33 6.30 -16.85
C GLY A 214 -2.02 7.74 -16.42
N THR A 215 -2.97 8.50 -15.90
CA THR A 215 -2.72 9.78 -15.21
C THR A 215 -2.10 9.54 -13.83
N TYR A 216 -1.58 10.59 -13.21
CA TYR A 216 -1.04 10.54 -11.85
C TYR A 216 -1.26 11.85 -11.10
N SER A 217 -1.23 11.78 -9.77
CA SER A 217 -1.36 12.94 -8.87
C SER A 217 -0.36 12.86 -7.74
N VAL A 218 0.30 13.97 -7.44
CA VAL A 218 1.24 14.15 -6.33
C VAL A 218 1.12 15.58 -5.82
N ASN A 219 1.38 15.81 -4.53
CA ASN A 219 1.29 17.15 -3.99
C ASN A 219 2.52 17.97 -4.39
N PRO A 220 2.37 19.25 -4.75
CA PRO A 220 3.51 20.13 -4.97
C PRO A 220 4.16 20.53 -3.65
N TYR A 221 5.50 20.62 -3.66
CA TYR A 221 6.28 21.10 -2.50
C TYR A 221 6.11 22.60 -2.20
N SER A 222 5.45 23.36 -3.06
CA SER A 222 5.23 24.80 -2.83
C SER A 222 4.25 25.09 -1.68
N LYS A 223 3.36 24.15 -1.34
CA LYS A 223 2.25 24.34 -0.39
C LYS A 223 1.92 23.07 0.45
N PRO A 224 2.90 22.41 1.08
CA PRO A 224 2.76 21.03 1.57
C PRO A 224 1.66 20.85 2.63
N SER A 225 1.55 21.77 3.58
CA SER A 225 0.63 21.65 4.72
C SER A 225 -0.86 21.82 4.38
N MET A 226 -1.21 22.26 3.16
CA MET A 226 -2.61 22.38 2.75
C MET A 226 -3.20 21.05 2.27
N PHE A 227 -2.36 20.08 1.93
CA PHE A 227 -2.82 18.86 1.28
C PHE A 227 -2.97 17.67 2.22
N TYR A 228 -2.42 17.74 3.43
CA TYR A 228 -2.47 16.64 4.39
C TYR A 228 -2.48 17.10 5.84
N LYS A 229 -2.85 16.17 6.72
CA LYS A 229 -2.77 16.33 8.17
C LYS A 229 -1.96 15.16 8.74
N VAL A 230 -1.09 15.45 9.70
CA VAL A 230 -0.41 14.41 10.49
C VAL A 230 -0.92 14.48 11.92
N LYS A 231 -1.26 13.31 12.48
CA LYS A 231 -1.65 13.16 13.88
C LYS A 231 -0.79 12.07 14.51
N ILE A 232 -0.09 12.42 15.59
CA ILE A 232 0.55 11.44 16.46
C ILE A 232 -0.56 10.68 17.20
N THR A 233 -0.60 9.35 17.05
CA THR A 233 -1.64 8.51 17.63
C THR A 233 -1.23 7.95 19.00
N SER A 234 0.06 7.68 19.17
CA SER A 234 0.73 7.30 20.41
C SER A 234 2.24 7.57 20.26
N PRO A 235 3.05 7.48 21.34
CA PRO A 235 4.51 7.59 21.21
C PRO A 235 5.05 6.65 20.13
N GLY A 236 5.85 7.19 19.21
CA GLY A 236 6.43 6.46 18.07
C GLY A 236 5.46 6.04 16.97
N ASN A 237 4.20 6.49 17.00
CA ASN A 237 3.19 6.15 15.99
C ASN A 237 2.45 7.40 15.49
N LEU A 238 2.18 7.46 14.19
CA LEU A 238 1.42 8.53 13.59
C LEU A 238 0.51 8.04 12.46
N VAL A 239 -0.45 8.90 12.10
CA VAL A 239 -1.25 8.78 10.89
C VAL A 239 -1.09 10.04 10.05
N TYR A 240 -0.81 9.84 8.77
CA TYR A 240 -0.84 10.84 7.72
C TYR A 240 -2.17 10.71 6.96
N THR A 241 -2.96 11.78 6.89
CA THR A 241 -4.25 11.80 6.22
C THR A 241 -4.23 12.80 5.08
N ARG A 242 -4.52 12.35 3.86
CA ARG A 242 -4.64 13.19 2.65
C ARG A 242 -6.03 13.02 2.04
N ASN A 243 -6.65 14.12 1.64
CA ASN A 243 -7.80 14.07 0.75
C ASN A 243 -7.28 13.90 -0.69
N ILE A 244 -7.74 12.87 -1.38
CA ILE A 244 -7.34 12.55 -2.76
C ILE A 244 -8.54 12.52 -3.72
N ASP A 245 -9.62 13.17 -3.31
CA ASP A 245 -10.91 13.31 -3.97
C ASP A 245 -11.67 11.99 -4.17
N THR A 246 -12.99 12.11 -4.31
CA THR A 246 -13.82 10.95 -4.66
C THR A 246 -13.65 10.65 -6.14
N ILE A 247 -13.23 9.44 -6.44
CA ILE A 247 -13.03 8.98 -7.81
C ILE A 247 -14.21 8.10 -8.20
N ASP A 248 -14.71 8.26 -9.42
CA ASP A 248 -15.59 7.28 -10.05
C ASP A 248 -14.79 5.98 -10.26
N ALA A 249 -14.89 5.07 -9.30
CA ALA A 249 -14.11 3.85 -9.23
C ALA A 249 -14.33 2.92 -10.44
N ASP A 250 -15.44 3.07 -11.15
CA ASP A 250 -15.76 2.27 -12.32
C ASP A 250 -15.10 2.80 -13.60
N LYS A 251 -14.59 4.05 -13.57
CA LYS A 251 -13.99 4.69 -14.74
C LYS A 251 -12.49 4.91 -14.63
N ASP A 252 -11.96 5.31 -13.47
CA ASP A 252 -10.53 5.66 -13.33
C ASP A 252 -9.97 5.33 -11.95
N TYR A 253 -10.09 4.07 -11.52
CA TYR A 253 -9.64 3.64 -10.20
C TYR A 253 -8.14 3.86 -9.95
N ILE A 254 -7.78 4.01 -8.67
CA ILE A 254 -6.37 4.03 -8.24
C ILE A 254 -5.80 2.62 -8.35
N LYS A 255 -4.74 2.47 -9.15
CA LYS A 255 -3.99 1.22 -9.30
C LYS A 255 -2.98 1.06 -8.16
N TYR A 256 -2.13 2.07 -8.01
CA TYR A 256 -1.03 2.10 -7.06
C TYR A 256 -0.99 3.44 -6.37
N ILE A 257 -0.58 3.42 -5.12
CA ILE A 257 -0.03 4.58 -4.44
C ILE A 257 1.39 4.23 -4.06
N THR A 258 2.36 5.06 -4.43
CA THR A 258 3.72 4.96 -3.90
C THR A 258 3.94 6.09 -2.91
N SER A 259 4.66 5.83 -1.83
CA SER A 259 4.87 6.81 -0.77
C SER A 259 6.26 6.65 -0.20
N VAL A 260 6.86 7.74 0.24
CA VAL A 260 8.12 7.74 0.99
C VAL A 260 7.82 7.90 2.48
N GLY A 261 8.82 7.73 3.33
CA GLY A 261 8.70 7.92 4.77
C GLY A 261 9.91 8.65 5.31
N ARG A 262 10.02 9.95 4.99
CA ARG A 262 11.27 10.70 5.19
C ARG A 262 11.08 12.02 5.92
N LEU A 263 12.19 12.51 6.46
CA LEU A 263 12.33 13.88 6.98
C LEU A 263 12.95 14.77 5.91
N ILE A 264 12.41 15.98 5.78
CA ILE A 264 12.88 17.03 4.87
C ILE A 264 13.15 18.33 5.63
N GLN A 265 13.90 19.25 5.00
CA GLN A 265 14.24 20.57 5.57
C GLN A 265 13.03 21.51 5.74
#